data_AF-A0A6F8VCW5-F1
#
_entry.id   AF-A0A6F8VCW5-F1
#
_cell.length_a   1.000
_cell.length_b   1.000
_cell.length_c   1.000
_cell.angle_alpha   90.00
_cell.angle_beta   90.00
_cell.angle_gamma   90.00
#
_symmetry.space_group_name_H-M   'P 1'
#
loop_
_entity.id
_entity.type
_entity.pdbx_description
1 polymer ?
#
loop_
_entity_poly.entity_id
_entity_poly.type
_entity_poly.pdbx_seq_one_letter_code
_entity_poly.pdbx_strand_id
1 'polypeptide(L)'
;MLASVQGIMQGIGESDRGRIAESARLSGNRMARATPNTVRARLPQSFKDIGGPTHMMFEELAVRAETDEMDMIARDAGKLMNQCMTCHATFRVQ
;
A
#
# COMPACT_ATOMS: atom_id res chain seq x y z
N MET A 1 2.27 4.65 5.79
CA MET A 1 1.20 3.84 5.17
C MET A 1 0.01 3.57 6.08
N LEU A 2 0.13 3.66 7.41
CA LEU A 2 -0.98 3.34 8.33
C LEU A 2 -2.27 4.14 8.02
N ALA A 3 -2.16 5.44 7.75
CA ALA A 3 -3.30 6.27 7.38
C ALA A 3 -4.01 5.77 6.09
N SER A 4 -3.26 5.33 5.08
CA SER A 4 -3.84 4.73 3.87
C SER A 4 -4.61 3.47 4.18
N VAL A 5 -4.05 2.57 5.01
CA VAL A 5 -4.74 1.32 5.41
C VAL A 5 -6.03 1.65 6.16
N GLN A 6 -6.00 2.60 7.10
CA GLN A 6 -7.21 3.03 7.81
C GLN A 6 -8.28 3.57 6.86
N GLY A 7 -7.90 4.41 5.91
CA GLY A 7 -8.82 4.97 4.91
C GLY A 7 -9.40 3.90 3.97
N ILE A 8 -8.57 2.95 3.51
CA ILE A 8 -9.00 1.80 2.71
C ILE A 8 -10.02 0.96 3.50
N MET A 9 -9.70 0.58 4.73
CA MET A 9 -10.60 -0.27 5.54
C MET A 9 -11.92 0.42 5.86
N GLN A 10 -11.89 1.74 6.09
CA GLN A 10 -13.11 2.50 6.31
C GLN A 10 -13.95 2.60 5.02
N GLY A 11 -13.32 2.86 3.88
CA GLY A 11 -14.01 2.85 2.59
C GLY A 11 -14.57 1.47 2.23
N ILE A 12 -13.88 0.38 2.60
CA ILE A 12 -14.43 -0.99 2.46
C ILE A 12 -15.69 -1.15 3.32
N GLY A 13 -15.64 -0.75 4.60
CA GLY A 13 -16.78 -0.87 5.51
C GLY A 13 -17.98 -0.01 5.12
N GLU A 14 -17.75 1.13 4.47
CA GLU A 14 -18.77 2.08 4.01
C GLU A 14 -19.19 1.85 2.54
N SER A 15 -18.55 0.90 1.84
CA SER A 15 -18.67 0.73 0.38
C SER A 15 -18.35 2.00 -0.43
N ASP A 16 -17.46 2.85 0.08
CA ASP A 16 -16.98 4.06 -0.58
C ASP A 16 -15.73 3.77 -1.40
N ARG A 17 -15.93 3.51 -2.69
CA ARG A 17 -14.87 3.27 -3.69
C ARG A 17 -13.93 4.46 -3.86
N GLY A 18 -14.47 5.68 -3.81
CA GLY A 18 -13.70 6.91 -3.97
C GLY A 18 -12.68 7.04 -2.85
N ARG A 19 -13.12 6.80 -1.62
CA ARG A 19 -12.27 6.80 -0.43
C ARG A 19 -11.20 5.71 -0.47
N ILE A 20 -11.55 4.49 -0.91
CA ILE A 20 -10.56 3.40 -1.07
C ILE A 20 -9.47 3.85 -2.03
N ALA A 21 -9.84 4.35 -3.21
CA ALA A 21 -8.91 4.71 -4.25
C ALA A 21 -8.03 5.91 -3.87
N GLU A 22 -8.61 6.94 -3.26
CA GLU A 22 -7.87 8.10 -2.75
C GLU A 22 -6.86 7.67 -1.66
N SER A 23 -7.31 6.91 -0.68
CA SER A 23 -6.48 6.45 0.43
C SER A 23 -5.33 5.57 -0.06
N ALA A 24 -5.59 4.71 -1.03
CA ALA A 24 -4.58 3.83 -1.62
C ALA A 24 -3.52 4.62 -2.41
N ARG A 25 -3.92 5.61 -3.22
CA ARG A 25 -3.02 6.47 -3.99
C ARG A 25 -2.01 7.24 -3.13
N LEU A 26 -2.35 7.58 -1.88
CA LEU A 26 -1.43 8.24 -0.94
C LEU A 26 -0.17 7.40 -0.64
N SER A 27 -0.31 6.08 -0.56
CA SER A 27 0.80 5.15 -0.28
C SER A 27 1.31 4.44 -1.55
N GLY A 28 0.76 4.77 -2.72
CA GLY A 28 1.16 4.21 -4.01
C GLY A 28 2.53 4.69 -4.51
N ASN A 29 2.73 4.63 -5.83
CA ASN A 29 4.02 4.93 -6.45
C ASN A 29 4.49 6.37 -6.24
N ARG A 30 3.55 7.31 -6.01
CA ARG A 30 3.86 8.70 -5.68
C ARG A 30 4.74 8.81 -4.43
N MET A 31 4.40 8.07 -3.36
CA MET A 31 5.16 8.08 -2.12
C MET A 31 6.55 7.46 -2.31
N ALA A 32 6.65 6.36 -3.07
CA ALA A 32 7.93 5.76 -3.40
C ALA A 32 8.85 6.75 -4.14
N ARG A 33 8.31 7.47 -5.13
CA ARG A 33 9.05 8.46 -5.93
C ARG A 33 9.45 9.71 -5.15
N ALA A 34 8.69 10.07 -4.12
CA ALA A 34 9.00 11.19 -3.23
C ALA A 34 10.20 10.90 -2.29
N THR A 35 10.64 9.65 -2.18
CA THR A 35 11.82 9.29 -1.38
C THR A 35 13.08 9.88 -2.02
N PRO A 36 13.88 10.68 -1.28
CA PRO A 36 15.10 11.26 -1.82
C PRO A 36 16.06 10.20 -2.38
N ASN A 37 16.68 10.46 -3.53
CA ASN A 37 17.60 9.52 -4.16
C ASN A 37 18.77 9.12 -3.24
N THR A 38 19.25 10.06 -2.42
CA THR A 38 20.31 9.82 -1.42
C THR A 38 19.89 8.83 -0.34
N VAL A 39 18.62 8.82 0.07
CA VAL A 39 18.04 7.83 0.99
C VAL A 39 17.84 6.51 0.28
N ARG A 40 17.20 6.54 -0.90
CA ARG A 40 16.89 5.33 -1.70
C ARG A 40 18.14 4.54 -2.05
N ALA A 41 19.26 5.21 -2.32
CA ALA A 41 20.55 4.57 -2.59
C ALA A 41 21.10 3.78 -1.39
N ARG A 42 20.81 4.22 -0.16
CA ARG A 42 21.28 3.61 1.09
C ARG A 42 20.42 2.44 1.57
N LEU A 43 19.23 2.25 1.00
CA LEU A 43 18.34 1.14 1.38
C LEU A 43 18.95 -0.20 0.91
N PRO A 44 18.96 -1.24 1.76
CA PRO A 44 19.34 -2.59 1.37
C PRO A 44 18.50 -3.11 0.20
N GLN A 45 19.06 -3.99 -0.63
CA GLN A 45 18.30 -4.57 -1.76
C GLN A 45 17.06 -5.32 -1.27
N SER A 46 17.18 -6.12 -0.21
CA SER A 46 16.06 -6.84 0.42
C SER A 46 14.93 -5.90 0.87
N PHE A 47 15.24 -4.67 1.27
CA PHE A 47 14.23 -3.67 1.62
C PHE A 47 13.46 -3.20 0.37
N LYS A 48 14.18 -2.95 -0.73
CA LYS A 48 13.60 -2.50 -2.00
C LYS A 48 12.72 -3.60 -2.62
N ASP A 49 13.14 -4.86 -2.49
CA ASP A 49 12.43 -6.03 -3.00
C ASP A 49 11.04 -6.21 -2.37
N ILE A 50 10.83 -5.69 -1.16
CA ILE A 50 9.52 -5.69 -0.49
C ILE A 50 8.82 -4.34 -0.67
N GLY A 51 9.53 -3.24 -0.42
CA GLY A 51 8.95 -1.89 -0.40
C GLY A 51 8.40 -1.46 -1.76
N GLY A 52 9.17 -1.64 -2.84
CA GLY A 52 8.75 -1.27 -4.19
C GLY A 52 7.45 -1.96 -4.61
N PRO A 53 7.38 -3.30 -4.55
CA PRO A 53 6.15 -4.04 -4.81
C PRO A 53 4.98 -3.65 -3.91
N THR A 54 5.21 -3.37 -2.62
CA THR A 54 4.14 -2.91 -1.71
C THR A 54 3.51 -1.61 -2.21
N HIS A 55 4.31 -0.65 -2.67
CA HIS A 55 3.79 0.59 -3.27
C HIS A 55 3.00 0.34 -4.56
N MET A 56 3.39 -0.63 -5.38
CA MET A 56 2.62 -1.00 -6.57
C MET A 56 1.27 -1.63 -6.22
N MET A 57 1.22 -2.46 -5.17
CA MET A 57 -0.04 -3.04 -4.70
C MET A 57 -1.04 -1.97 -4.22
N PHE A 58 -0.58 -0.88 -3.61
CA PHE A 58 -1.44 0.27 -3.30
C PHE A 58 -2.00 0.93 -4.57
N GLU A 59 -1.17 1.12 -5.60
CA GLU A 59 -1.62 1.69 -6.88
C GLU A 59 -2.65 0.77 -7.56
N GLU A 60 -2.38 -0.53 -7.57
CA GLU A 60 -3.28 -1.53 -8.13
C GLU A 60 -4.61 -1.58 -7.38
N LEU A 61 -4.60 -1.51 -6.04
CA LEU A 61 -5.82 -1.44 -5.24
C LEU A 61 -6.65 -0.19 -5.58
N ALA A 62 -6.00 0.93 -5.87
CA ALA A 62 -6.70 2.14 -6.29
C ALA A 62 -7.42 1.98 -7.63
N VAL A 63 -6.80 1.29 -8.59
CA VAL A 63 -7.41 0.97 -9.89
C VAL A 63 -8.55 -0.04 -9.71
N ARG A 64 -8.31 -1.14 -8.98
CA ARG A 64 -9.32 -2.18 -8.73
C ARG A 64 -10.54 -1.65 -7.98
N ALA A 65 -10.36 -0.65 -7.11
CA ALA A 65 -11.48 -0.01 -6.42
C ALA A 65 -12.51 0.61 -7.38
N GLU A 66 -12.12 0.94 -8.61
CA GLU A 66 -13.00 1.55 -9.62
C GLU A 66 -13.87 0.50 -10.33
N THR A 67 -13.44 -0.76 -10.41
CA THR A 67 -14.08 -1.79 -11.26
C THR A 67 -14.50 -3.06 -10.54
N ASP A 68 -13.80 -3.46 -9.48
CA ASP A 68 -13.93 -4.81 -8.92
C ASP A 68 -15.00 -4.87 -7.82
N GLU A 69 -15.51 -6.07 -7.53
CA GLU A 69 -16.43 -6.29 -6.41
C GLU A 69 -15.77 -6.00 -5.05
N MET A 70 -16.59 -5.53 -4.09
CA MET A 70 -16.10 -5.11 -2.76
C MET A 70 -15.39 -6.24 -1.99
N ASP A 71 -15.82 -7.49 -2.16
CA ASP A 71 -15.18 -8.63 -1.50
C ASP A 71 -13.79 -8.93 -2.11
N MET A 72 -13.62 -8.72 -3.41
CA MET A 72 -12.31 -8.82 -4.08
C MET A 72 -11.36 -7.73 -3.58
N ILE A 73 -11.85 -6.49 -3.46
CA ILE A 73 -11.08 -5.37 -2.90
C ILE A 73 -10.65 -5.67 -1.46
N ALA A 74 -11.54 -6.21 -0.63
CA ALA A 74 -11.22 -6.58 0.76
C ALA A 74 -10.16 -7.69 0.83
N ARG A 75 -10.24 -8.70 -0.04
CA ARG A 75 -9.22 -9.76 -0.14
C ARG A 75 -7.85 -9.19 -0.55
N ASP A 76 -7.83 -8.26 -1.50
CA ASP A 76 -6.59 -7.63 -1.96
C ASP A 76 -5.99 -6.70 -0.90
N ALA A 77 -6.81 -5.96 -0.15
CA ALA A 77 -6.36 -5.22 1.03
C ALA A 77 -5.73 -6.16 2.08
N GLY A 78 -6.29 -7.36 2.29
CA GLY A 78 -5.69 -8.41 3.11
C GLY A 78 -4.32 -8.86 2.62
N LYS A 79 -4.17 -9.13 1.31
CA LYS A 79 -2.88 -9.50 0.70
C LYS A 79 -1.85 -8.37 0.85
N LEU A 80 -2.28 -7.12 0.68
CA LEU A 80 -1.43 -5.94 0.87
C LEU A 80 -0.91 -5.85 2.31
N MET A 81 -1.76 -6.08 3.32
CA MET A 81 -1.35 -6.05 4.72
C MET A 81 -0.32 -7.14 5.08
N ASN A 82 -0.33 -8.30 4.39
CA ASN A 82 0.72 -9.32 4.56
C ASN A 82 2.12 -8.79 4.16
N GLN A 83 2.21 -7.86 3.20
CA GLN A 83 3.49 -7.20 2.88
C GLN A 83 3.97 -6.32 4.02
N CYS A 84 3.06 -5.61 4.70
CA CYS A 84 3.38 -4.81 5.88
C CYS A 84 3.96 -5.71 6.99
N MET A 85 3.31 -6.85 7.25
CA MET A 85 3.78 -7.83 8.25
C MET A 85 5.17 -8.38 7.89
N THR A 86 5.39 -8.74 6.63
CA THR A 86 6.69 -9.25 6.15
C THR A 86 7.79 -8.20 6.30
N CYS A 87 7.50 -6.96 5.89
CA CYS A 87 8.43 -5.85 6.01
C CYS A 87 8.79 -5.57 7.47
N HIS A 88 7.81 -5.42 8.35
CA HIS A 88 8.03 -5.09 9.76
C HIS A 88 8.67 -6.24 10.56
N ALA A 89 8.45 -7.50 10.16
CA ALA A 89 9.15 -8.65 10.75
C ALA A 89 10.64 -8.67 10.36
N THR A 90 10.97 -8.26 9.13
CA THR A 90 12.33 -8.28 8.59
C THR A 90 13.14 -7.05 8.98
N PHE A 91 12.52 -5.87 8.90
CA PHE A 91 13.14 -4.58 9.13
C PHE A 91 12.55 -3.97 10.39
N ARG A 92 13.31 -4.03 11.48
CA ARG A 92 12.96 -3.32 12.72
C ARG A 92 13.19 -1.83 12.50
N VAL A 93 12.14 -1.05 12.78
CA VAL A 93 12.30 0.36 13.12
C VAL A 93 12.78 0.38 14.56
N GLN A 94 14.01 0.86 14.80
CA GLN A 94 14.45 1.28 16.13
C GLN A 94 14.09 2.74 16.33
#